data_AF-A0A970TFX6-F1
#
_entry.id   AF-A0A970TFX6-F1
#
_cell.length_a   1.000
_cell.length_b   1.000
_cell.length_c   1.000
_cell.angle_alpha   90.00
_cell.angle_beta   90.00
_cell.angle_gamma   90.00
#
_symmetry.space_group_name_H-M   'P 1'
#
loop_
_entity.id
_entity.type
_entity.pdbx_description
1 polymer ?
#
loop_
_entity_poly.entity_id
_entity_poly.type
_entity_poly.pdbx_seq_one_letter_code
_entity_poly.pdbx_strand_id
1 'polypeptide(L)' 'MEQILEILEGLHPEVDFETCKTLIDDRIIDSFDIVTLISDLSEEFDISIPVEEIVPENFNSAKAIHALIERLLEDE' A
#
# COMPACT_ATOMS: atom_id res chain seq x y z
N MET A 1 -7.73 6.94 -3.81
CA MET A 1 -8.25 5.69 -3.19
C MET A 1 -8.54 4.59 -4.22
N GLU A 2 -9.30 4.87 -5.30
CA GLU A 2 -9.66 3.85 -6.32
C GLU A 2 -8.42 3.15 -6.93
N GLN A 3 -7.42 3.91 -7.38
CA GLN A 3 -6.16 3.37 -7.92
C GLN A 3 -5.42 2.43 -6.94
N ILE A 4 -5.45 2.73 -5.64
CA ILE A 4 -4.80 1.89 -4.62
C ILE A 4 -5.52 0.54 -4.51
N LEU A 5 -6.85 0.55 -4.55
CA LEU A 5 -7.63 -0.68 -4.53
C LEU A 5 -7.38 -1.51 -5.79
N GLU A 6 -7.30 -0.88 -6.97
CA GLU A 6 -6.96 -1.58 -8.21
C GLU A 6 -5.58 -2.26 -8.16
N ILE A 7 -4.56 -1.58 -7.61
CA ILE A 7 -3.22 -2.16 -7.43
C ILE A 7 -3.28 -3.35 -6.46
N LEU A 8 -3.94 -3.19 -5.32
CA LEU A 8 -4.05 -4.24 -4.30
C LEU A 8 -4.84 -5.46 -4.81
N GLU A 9 -5.96 -5.25 -5.49
CA GLU A 9 -6.76 -6.30 -6.13
C GLU A 9 -5.99 -7.00 -7.26
N GLY A 10 -5.07 -6.31 -7.93
CA GLY A 10 -4.14 -6.89 -8.88
C GLY A 10 -3.15 -7.88 -8.25
N LEU A 11 -2.78 -7.68 -6.98
CA LEU A 11 -1.91 -8.57 -6.22
C LEU A 11 -2.69 -9.77 -5.66
N HIS A 12 -3.81 -9.52 -4.98
CA HIS A 12 -4.63 -10.56 -4.35
C HIS A 12 -6.13 -10.31 -4.61
N PRO A 13 -6.68 -10.79 -5.74
CA PRO A 13 -8.08 -10.56 -6.10
C PRO A 13 -9.10 -11.22 -5.16
N GLU A 14 -8.66 -12.15 -4.30
CA GLU A 14 -9.50 -12.82 -3.30
C GLU A 14 -9.70 -12.01 -2.00
N VAL A 15 -8.99 -10.89 -1.82
CA VAL A 15 -9.00 -10.10 -0.58
C VAL A 15 -9.92 -8.88 -0.72
N ASP A 16 -10.79 -8.67 0.26
CA ASP A 16 -11.56 -7.43 0.38
C ASP A 16 -10.72 -6.32 1.06
N PHE A 17 -10.01 -5.53 0.25
CA PHE A 17 -9.16 -4.44 0.71
C PHE A 17 -9.92 -3.20 1.21
N GLU A 18 -11.21 -3.07 0.89
CA GLU A 18 -12.01 -1.94 1.38
C GLU A 18 -12.22 -2.02 2.90
N THR A 19 -12.36 -3.26 3.40
CA THR A 19 -12.68 -3.52 4.81
C THR A 19 -11.52 -4.11 5.61
N CYS A 20 -10.56 -4.78 4.96
CA CYS A 20 -9.41 -5.37 5.64
C CYS A 20 -8.46 -4.29 6.21
N LYS A 21 -8.02 -4.51 7.45
CA LYS A 21 -7.12 -3.60 8.20
C LYS A 21 -5.93 -4.29 8.88
N THR A 22 -5.68 -5.53 8.50
CA THR A 22 -4.66 -6.39 9.09
C THR A 22 -3.80 -7.04 7.99
N LEU A 23 -3.62 -6.34 6.86
CA LEU A 23 -2.99 -6.90 5.66
C LEU A 23 -1.59 -7.48 5.92
N ILE A 24 -0.78 -6.80 6.73
CA ILE A 24 0.56 -7.27 7.09
C ILE A 24 0.50 -8.21 8.29
N ASP A 25 -0.31 -7.87 9.29
CA ASP A 25 -0.44 -8.65 10.53
C ASP A 25 -0.93 -10.08 10.27
N ASP A 26 -1.91 -10.25 9.38
CA ASP A 26 -2.45 -11.55 8.95
C ASP A 26 -1.62 -12.18 7.83
N ARG A 27 -0.52 -11.52 7.40
CA ARG A 27 0.36 -11.94 6.29
C ARG A 27 -0.38 -12.16 4.96
N ILE A 28 -1.40 -11.34 4.73
CA ILE A 28 -2.11 -11.29 3.44
C ILE A 28 -1.18 -10.67 2.39
N ILE A 29 -0.51 -9.57 2.77
CA ILE A 29 0.56 -8.95 2.00
C ILE A 29 1.88 -9.39 2.63
N ASP A 30 2.67 -10.14 1.88
CA ASP A 30 3.97 -10.63 2.33
C ASP A 30 5.14 -9.70 1.94
N SER A 31 6.38 -10.13 2.19
CA SER A 31 7.56 -9.33 1.87
C SER A 31 7.78 -9.11 0.37
N PHE A 32 7.37 -10.05 -0.48
CA PHE A 32 7.46 -9.88 -1.94
C PHE A 32 6.35 -8.97 -2.44
N ASP A 33 5.14 -9.13 -1.92
CA ASP A 33 4.01 -8.26 -2.25
C ASP A 33 4.31 -6.80 -1.89
N ILE A 34 4.92 -6.55 -0.73
CA ILE A 34 5.35 -5.20 -0.33
C ILE A 34 6.29 -4.56 -1.35
N VAL A 35 7.26 -5.31 -1.89
CA VAL A 35 8.22 -4.78 -2.87
C VAL A 35 7.52 -4.41 -4.17
N THR A 36 6.61 -5.26 -4.63
CA THR A 36 5.79 -4.99 -5.83
C THR A 36 4.89 -3.78 -5.60
N LEU A 37 4.16 -3.77 -4.48
CA LEU A 37 3.26 -2.68 -4.10
C LEU A 37 4.00 -1.34 -4.03
N ILE A 38 5.16 -1.27 -3.39
CA ILE A 38 5.96 -0.03 -3.34
C ILE A 38 6.36 0.44 -4.74
N SER A 39 6.72 -0.50 -5.63
CA SER A 39 7.10 -0.18 -7.00
C SER A 39 5.92 0.40 -7.78
N ASP A 40 4.76 -0.25 -7.71
CA ASP A 40 3.53 0.17 -8.40
C ASP A 40 3.04 1.52 -7.87
N LEU A 41 3.07 1.74 -6.55
CA LEU A 41 2.71 3.02 -5.94
C LEU A 41 3.67 4.14 -6.34
N SER A 42 4.97 3.85 -6.41
CA SER A 42 5.97 4.85 -6.80
C SER A 42 5.79 5.28 -8.26
N GLU A 43 5.49 4.35 -9.16
CA GLU A 43 5.24 4.63 -10.58
C GLU A 43 3.90 5.34 -10.80
N GLU A 44 2.83 4.89 -10.15
CA GLU A 44 1.47 5.42 -10.37
C GLU A 44 1.30 6.83 -9.78
N PHE A 45 1.93 7.11 -8.64
CA PHE A 45 1.78 8.39 -7.93
C PHE A 45 3.00 9.32 -8.05
N ASP A 46 4.05 8.90 -8.76
CA ASP A 46 5.33 9.64 -8.90
C ASP A 46 5.95 10.00 -7.55
N ILE A 47 5.91 9.07 -6.58
CA ILE A 47 6.44 9.25 -5.22
C ILE A 47 7.66 8.35 -4.96
N SER A 48 8.43 8.69 -3.92
CA SER A 48 9.44 7.78 -3.36
C SER A 48 9.07 7.38 -1.94
N ILE A 49 8.91 6.08 -1.70
CA ILE A 49 8.62 5.54 -0.36
C ILE A 49 9.94 5.13 0.31
N PRO A 50 10.38 5.82 1.37
CA PRO A 50 11.62 5.48 2.05
C PRO A 50 11.43 4.24 2.95
N VAL A 51 12.53 3.55 3.26
CA VAL A 51 12.51 2.26 3.97
C VAL A 51 11.90 2.38 5.37
N GLU A 52 12.09 3.52 6.03
CA GLU A 52 11.49 3.83 7.34
C GLU A 52 9.96 3.89 7.34
N GLU A 53 9.32 4.17 6.19
CA GLU A 53 7.87 4.17 6.07
C GLU A 53 7.31 2.75 5.82
N ILE A 54 8.16 1.75 5.60
CA ILE A 54 7.78 0.34 5.41
C ILE A 54 7.48 -0.29 6.78
N VAL A 55 6.37 0.14 7.38
CA VAL A 55 5.87 -0.34 8.67
C VAL A 55 4.41 -0.78 8.55
N PRO A 56 3.94 -1.73 9.38
CA PRO A 56 2.54 -2.18 9.33
C PRO A 56 1.53 -1.03 9.44
N GLU A 57 1.84 0.02 10.19
CA GLU A 57 0.97 1.19 10.36
C GLU A 57 0.60 1.88 9.04
N ASN A 58 1.51 1.85 8.06
CA ASN A 58 1.29 2.44 6.74
C ASN A 58 0.72 1.45 5.71
N PHE A 59 0.87 0.14 5.93
CA PHE A 59 0.54 -0.89 4.94
C PHE A 59 -0.56 -1.87 5.36
N ASN A 60 -1.05 -1.79 6.61
CA ASN A 60 -2.07 -2.72 7.11
C ASN A 60 -3.47 -2.51 6.50
N SER A 61 -3.71 -1.41 5.78
CA SER A 61 -5.00 -1.17 5.12
C SER A 61 -4.83 -0.25 3.91
N ALA A 62 -5.74 -0.34 2.94
CA ALA A 62 -5.78 0.59 1.80
C ALA A 62 -5.85 2.07 2.25
N LYS A 63 -6.53 2.34 3.37
CA LYS A 63 -6.62 3.69 3.95
C LYS A 63 -5.30 4.19 4.52
N ALA A 64 -4.53 3.29 5.14
CA ALA A 64 -3.21 3.63 5.65
C ALA A 64 -2.24 3.93 4.50
N ILE A 65 -2.29 3.12 3.44
CA ILE A 65 -1.49 3.32 2.23
C ILE A 65 -1.83 4.66 1.59
N HIS A 66 -3.12 4.98 1.48
CA HIS A 66 -3.57 6.28 0.98
C HIS A 66 -3.02 7.45 1.80
N ALA A 67 -3.09 7.36 3.13
CA ALA A 67 -2.58 8.42 4.01
C ALA A 67 -1.06 8.58 3.91
N LEU A 68 -0.32 7.48 3.69
CA LEU A 68 1.12 7.54 3.40
C LEU A 68 1.38 8.29 2.08
N ILE A 69 0.66 7.94 1.01
CA ILE A 69 0.82 8.58 -0.31
C ILE A 69 0.50 10.07 -0.24
N GLU A 70 -0.62 10.45 0.41
CA GLU A 70 -0.99 11.86 0.59
C GLU A 70 0.11 12.65 1.32
N ARG A 71 0.70 12.08 2.38
CA ARG A 71 1.84 12.70 3.08
C ARG A 71 3.05 12.88 2.17
N LEU A 72 3.42 11.86 1.40
CA LEU A 72 4.60 11.91 0.53
C LEU A 72 4.41 12.87 -0.66
N LEU A 73 3.18 13.02 -1.17
CA LEU A 73 2.84 14.01 -2.20
C LEU A 73 2.85 15.45 -1.68
N GLU A 74 2.54 15.67 -0.40
CA GLU A 74 2.61 17.00 0.22
C GLU A 74 4.04 17.45 0.54
N ASP A 75 4.97 16.49 0.67
CA ASP A 75 6.38 16.73 0.98
C ASP A 75 7.24 17.04 -0.28
N GLU A 76 6.67 17.01 -1.50
CA GLU A 76 7.27 17.48 -2.77
C GLU A 76 6.93 18.94 -3.12
#